data_AF-A0A3N0AN56-F1
#
_entry.id   AF-A0A3N0AN56-F1
#
_cell.length_a   1.000
_cell.length_b   1.000
_cell.length_c   1.000
_cell.angle_alpha   90.00
_cell.angle_beta   90.00
_cell.angle_gamma   90.00
#
_symmetry.space_group_name_H-M   'P 1'
#
loop_
_entity.id
_entity.type
_entity.pdbx_description
1 polymer ?
#
loop_
_entity_poly.entity_id
_entity_poly.type
_entity_poly.pdbx_seq_one_letter_code
_entity_poly.pdbx_strand_id
1 'polypeptide(L)'
;MSRTSDRVCMLELNTDMTRIVCSKCGWEVPAGTNPNTVRECGGCERVVVYGDIPRLYLIGPVTGKPNDNRETFRAVRAILRKDGYECDCPHHYIEQGTEWGKAMRTSIRQMLANDGQSTIPMYDGIAMLDGWEQSRGAKIEHDIAEALDMPCRPWREWLSPAAPAAQMADAPACQPLLAPAC
;
A
#
# COMPACT_ATOMS: atom_id res chain seq x y z
N MET A 1 -7.19 25.00 25.86
CA MET A 1 -7.52 23.63 25.38
C MET A 1 -7.68 23.79 23.87
N SER A 2 -6.73 23.47 23.00
CA SER A 2 -6.05 22.19 22.75
C SER A 2 -4.54 22.42 22.50
N ARG A 3 -3.68 21.75 23.26
CA ARG A 3 -2.19 21.88 23.20
C ARG A 3 -1.53 20.83 22.28
N THR A 4 -2.22 20.39 21.23
CA THR A 4 -1.73 19.32 20.34
C THR A 4 -1.23 19.82 18.97
N SER A 5 -1.43 21.11 18.65
CA SER A 5 -1.28 21.64 17.27
C SER A 5 0.13 22.06 16.85
N ASP A 6 1.09 22.28 17.76
CA ASP A 6 2.41 22.85 17.39
C ASP A 6 3.42 21.84 16.84
N ARG A 7 3.10 20.54 16.88
CA ARG A 7 3.98 19.45 16.40
C ARG A 7 3.58 18.88 15.05
N VAL A 8 2.43 19.32 14.52
CA VAL A 8 1.87 18.82 13.27
C VAL A 8 1.64 19.97 12.30
N CYS A 9 1.90 19.74 11.02
CA CYS A 9 1.50 20.64 9.95
C CYS A 9 0.73 19.86 8.87
N MET A 10 -0.17 20.53 8.18
CA MET A 10 -0.89 19.90 7.07
C MET A 10 -0.15 20.20 5.78
N LEU A 11 -0.15 19.23 4.88
CA LEU A 11 0.21 19.45 3.50
C LEU A 11 -1.11 19.69 2.74
N GLU A 12 -1.16 20.76 1.97
CA GLU A 12 -2.37 21.22 1.27
C GLU A 12 -1.98 21.69 -0.13
N LEU A 13 -2.94 21.74 -1.05
CA LEU A 13 -2.69 22.37 -2.35
C LEU A 13 -2.51 23.89 -2.16
N ASN A 14 -1.51 24.46 -2.82
CA ASN A 14 -1.32 25.90 -2.86
C ASN A 14 -2.47 26.59 -3.63
N THR A 15 -2.51 27.92 -3.58
CA THR A 15 -3.64 28.71 -4.11
C THR A 15 -3.88 28.54 -5.62
N ASP A 16 -2.83 28.24 -6.39
CA ASP A 16 -2.94 27.96 -7.82
C ASP A 16 -3.18 26.48 -8.15
N MET A 17 -3.32 25.62 -7.12
CA MET A 17 -3.59 24.18 -7.22
C MET A 17 -2.51 23.38 -7.96
N THR A 18 -1.30 23.92 -8.11
CA THR A 18 -0.22 23.25 -8.86
C THR A 18 0.80 22.53 -7.98
N ARG A 19 0.84 22.83 -6.68
CA ARG A 19 1.87 22.31 -5.75
C ARG A 19 1.28 21.96 -4.40
N ILE A 20 1.85 20.94 -3.77
CA ILE A 20 1.53 20.58 -2.40
C ILE A 20 2.50 21.29 -1.48
N VAL A 21 1.97 22.06 -0.54
CA VAL A 21 2.75 22.92 0.36
C VAL A 21 2.37 22.68 1.81
N CYS A 22 3.34 22.85 2.70
CA CYS A 22 3.10 22.88 4.13
C CYS A 22 2.29 24.13 4.50
N SER A 23 1.13 23.93 5.11
CA SER A 23 0.23 25.00 5.56
C SER A 23 0.83 25.93 6.63
N LYS A 24 1.97 25.55 7.22
CA LYS A 24 2.67 26.33 8.25
C LYS A 24 3.88 27.11 7.75
N CYS A 25 4.73 26.51 6.92
CA CYS A 25 6.00 27.12 6.51
C CYS A 25 6.15 27.32 5.00
N GLY A 26 5.17 26.88 4.20
CA GLY A 26 5.22 26.99 2.74
C GLY A 26 6.22 26.06 2.07
N TRP A 27 6.85 25.13 2.81
CA TRP A 27 7.72 24.11 2.22
C TRP A 27 6.94 23.32 1.17
N GLU A 28 7.49 23.26 -0.05
CA GLU A 28 6.90 22.54 -1.16
C GLU A 28 7.36 21.07 -1.14
N VAL A 29 6.41 20.15 -1.26
CA VAL A 29 6.73 18.72 -1.44
C VAL A 29 7.40 18.56 -2.81
N PRO A 30 8.55 17.86 -2.91
CA PRO A 30 9.23 17.67 -4.19
C PRO A 30 8.31 16.99 -5.21
N ALA A 31 8.29 17.51 -6.45
CA ALA A 31 7.47 16.97 -7.52
C ALA A 31 7.73 15.46 -7.74
N GLY A 32 6.65 14.68 -7.93
CA GLY A 32 6.72 13.22 -8.07
C GLY A 32 6.79 12.45 -6.74
N THR A 33 6.93 13.13 -5.61
CA THR A 33 6.83 12.49 -4.29
C THR A 33 5.37 12.27 -3.92
N ASN A 34 5.01 11.05 -3.50
CA ASN A 34 3.69 10.81 -2.92
C ASN A 34 3.58 11.57 -1.58
N PRO A 35 2.72 12.59 -1.44
CA PRO A 35 2.61 13.39 -0.22
C PRO A 35 2.22 12.54 1.01
N ASN A 36 1.57 11.39 0.82
CA ASN A 36 1.24 10.43 1.87
C ASN A 36 2.45 9.64 2.41
N THR A 37 3.58 9.67 1.71
CA THR A 37 4.85 9.10 2.20
C THR A 37 5.64 10.06 3.08
N VAL A 38 5.36 11.36 2.95
CA VAL A 38 6.06 12.38 3.73
C VAL A 38 5.64 12.22 5.18
N ARG A 39 6.61 12.03 6.08
CA ARG A 39 6.36 11.90 7.52
C ARG A 39 6.67 13.18 8.28
N GLU A 40 7.63 13.95 7.78
CA GLU A 40 8.07 15.20 8.37
C GLU A 40 8.22 16.28 7.29
N CYS A 41 7.90 17.52 7.66
CA CYS A 41 8.03 18.66 6.79
C CYS A 41 9.50 19.06 6.65
N GLY A 42 10.02 19.12 5.42
CA GLY A 42 11.42 19.52 5.16
C GLY A 42 11.76 20.97 5.50
N GLY A 43 10.77 21.84 5.78
CA GLY A 43 11.00 23.23 6.17
C GLY A 43 10.89 23.48 7.67
N CYS A 44 9.96 22.82 8.37
CA CYS A 44 9.71 23.08 9.78
C CYS A 44 9.86 21.87 10.69
N GLU A 45 10.30 20.72 10.16
CA GLU A 45 10.61 19.47 10.88
C GLU A 45 9.45 18.94 11.74
N ARG A 46 8.23 19.39 11.47
CA ARG A 46 7.00 18.89 12.11
C ARG A 46 6.50 17.66 11.40
N VAL A 47 5.78 16.81 12.12
CA VAL A 47 5.03 15.71 11.53
C VAL A 47 4.03 16.28 10.53
N VAL A 48 3.92 15.69 9.34
CA VAL A 48 2.95 16.13 8.32
C VAL A 48 1.75 15.21 8.21
N VAL A 49 0.62 15.78 7.79
CA VAL A 49 -0.56 15.05 7.34
C VAL A 49 -1.00 15.62 6.00
N TYR A 50 -1.21 14.78 4.98
CA TYR A 50 -1.76 15.17 3.69
C TYR A 50 -3.03 14.36 3.44
N GLY A 51 -4.20 15.01 3.36
CA GLY A 51 -5.47 14.31 3.11
C GLY A 51 -5.73 13.10 4.01
N ASP A 52 -6.56 12.17 3.52
CA ASP A 52 -6.66 10.82 4.05
C ASP A 52 -5.61 9.92 3.37
N ILE A 53 -5.00 9.02 4.14
CA ILE A 53 -4.01 8.07 3.62
C ILE A 53 -4.76 7.07 2.71
N PRO A 54 -4.40 6.96 1.41
CA PRO A 54 -5.11 6.06 0.50
C PRO A 54 -5.08 4.61 1.00
N ARG A 55 -6.24 3.97 0.98
CA ARG A 55 -6.45 2.62 1.50
C ARG A 55 -6.60 1.65 0.35
N LEU A 56 -5.82 0.57 0.36
CA LEU A 56 -5.90 -0.51 -0.62
C LEU A 56 -6.39 -1.79 0.05
N TYR A 57 -7.20 -2.56 -0.67
CA TYR A 57 -7.48 -3.94 -0.31
C TYR A 57 -6.57 -4.86 -1.12
N LEU A 58 -5.74 -5.66 -0.44
CA LEU A 58 -4.78 -6.56 -1.06
C LEU A 58 -5.39 -7.94 -1.29
N ILE A 59 -5.47 -8.38 -2.55
CA ILE A 59 -5.99 -9.69 -2.96
C ILE A 59 -4.90 -10.59 -3.54
N GLY A 60 -5.10 -11.91 -3.49
CA GLY A 60 -4.10 -12.85 -4.00
C GLY A 60 -4.40 -14.33 -3.74
N PRO A 61 -3.48 -15.24 -4.13
CA PRO A 61 -3.62 -16.66 -3.87
C PRO A 61 -3.47 -16.97 -2.38
N VAL A 62 -4.43 -17.73 -1.84
CA VAL A 62 -4.46 -18.21 -0.44
C VAL A 62 -4.51 -19.74 -0.42
N THR A 63 -5.57 -20.32 -1.00
CA THR A 63 -5.78 -21.78 -1.02
C THR A 63 -4.63 -22.50 -1.73
N GLY A 64 -4.08 -23.54 -1.09
CA GLY A 64 -2.98 -24.35 -1.63
C GLY A 64 -1.59 -23.73 -1.50
N LYS A 65 -1.46 -22.54 -0.88
CA LYS A 65 -0.16 -21.96 -0.54
C LYS A 65 0.24 -22.34 0.90
N PRO A 66 1.55 -22.47 1.19
CA PRO A 66 2.02 -22.65 2.56
C PRO A 66 1.52 -21.51 3.47
N ASN A 67 1.04 -21.87 4.67
CA ASN A 67 0.54 -20.92 5.68
C ASN A 67 -0.44 -19.88 5.12
N ASP A 68 -1.32 -20.30 4.20
CA ASP A 68 -2.30 -19.41 3.55
C ASP A 68 -1.67 -18.21 2.84
N ASN A 69 -0.38 -18.28 2.48
CA ASN A 69 0.40 -17.19 1.85
C ASN A 69 0.60 -15.94 2.74
N ARG A 70 0.40 -16.06 4.06
CA ARG A 70 0.42 -14.92 5.01
C ARG A 70 1.71 -14.11 4.98
N GLU A 71 2.85 -14.76 4.77
CA GLU A 71 4.17 -14.11 4.67
C GLU A 71 4.21 -13.12 3.51
N THR A 72 3.72 -13.51 2.34
CA THR A 72 3.68 -12.66 1.14
C THR A 72 2.74 -11.47 1.36
N PHE A 73 1.55 -11.70 1.92
CA PHE A 73 0.62 -10.62 2.26
C PHE A 73 1.25 -9.62 3.23
N ARG A 74 1.93 -10.10 4.30
CA ARG A 74 2.62 -9.21 5.25
C ARG A 74 3.74 -8.42 4.60
N ALA A 75 4.55 -9.06 3.75
CA ALA A 75 5.67 -8.42 3.07
C ALA A 75 5.19 -7.31 2.13
N VAL A 76 4.22 -7.60 1.25
CA VAL A 76 3.70 -6.63 0.28
C VAL A 76 3.00 -5.46 0.97
N ARG A 77 2.20 -5.73 2.02
CA ARG A 77 1.60 -4.65 2.83
C ARG A 77 2.64 -3.75 3.46
N ALA A 78 3.74 -4.31 3.97
CA ALA A 78 4.82 -3.50 4.54
C ALA A 78 5.50 -2.61 3.48
N ILE A 79 5.61 -3.08 2.23
CA ILE A 79 6.16 -2.29 1.12
C ILE A 79 5.19 -1.17 0.73
N LEU A 80 3.91 -1.49 0.49
CA LEU A 80 2.89 -0.48 0.16
C LEU A 80 2.74 0.58 1.26
N ARG A 81 2.86 0.17 2.53
CA ARG A 81 2.87 1.10 3.67
C ARG A 81 4.06 2.06 3.68
N LYS A 82 5.23 1.61 3.24
CA LYS A 82 6.39 2.49 3.05
C LYS A 82 6.14 3.49 1.92
N ASP A 83 5.38 3.10 0.90
CA ASP A 83 4.96 3.96 -0.21
C ASP A 83 3.71 4.81 0.08
N GLY A 84 3.26 4.86 1.33
CA GLY A 84 2.23 5.80 1.77
C GLY A 84 0.79 5.30 1.62
N TYR A 85 0.59 3.99 1.47
CA TYR A 85 -0.74 3.36 1.48
C TYR A 85 -1.04 2.68 2.80
N GLU A 86 -2.30 2.69 3.24
CA GLU A 86 -2.77 1.70 4.20
C GLU A 86 -3.30 0.47 3.45
N CYS A 87 -2.97 -0.73 3.91
CA CYS A 87 -3.39 -1.94 3.22
C CYS A 87 -3.99 -2.96 4.18
N ASP A 88 -5.21 -3.37 3.88
CA ASP A 88 -5.89 -4.49 4.51
C ASP A 88 -5.86 -5.72 3.60
N CYS A 89 -6.11 -6.90 4.19
CA CYS A 89 -6.13 -8.16 3.45
C CYS A 89 -7.09 -9.16 4.10
N PRO A 90 -7.48 -10.23 3.38
CA PRO A 90 -8.41 -11.23 3.88
C PRO A 90 -8.02 -11.82 5.26
N HIS A 91 -6.72 -11.98 5.53
CA HIS A 91 -6.21 -12.55 6.78
C HIS A 91 -6.48 -11.72 8.04
N HIS A 92 -6.90 -10.46 7.92
CA HIS A 92 -7.32 -9.65 9.07
C HIS A 92 -8.70 -10.04 9.59
N TYR A 93 -9.54 -10.58 8.72
CA TYR A 93 -10.97 -10.79 8.99
C TYR A 93 -11.37 -12.25 8.95
N ILE A 94 -10.48 -13.12 8.46
CA ILE A 94 -10.75 -14.54 8.22
C ILE A 94 -9.71 -15.38 8.95
N GLU A 95 -10.21 -16.25 9.82
CA GLU A 95 -9.41 -17.23 10.56
C GLU A 95 -8.96 -18.37 9.63
N GLN A 96 -7.80 -18.96 9.93
CA GLN A 96 -7.31 -20.11 9.18
C GLN A 96 -8.30 -21.28 9.27
N GLY A 97 -8.42 -22.04 8.19
CA GLY A 97 -9.36 -23.17 8.12
C GLY A 97 -10.84 -22.79 7.97
N THR A 98 -11.17 -21.51 7.86
CA THR A 98 -12.54 -21.08 7.52
C THR A 98 -12.95 -21.70 6.18
N GLU A 99 -14.15 -22.27 6.13
CA GLU A 99 -14.75 -22.81 4.90
C GLU A 99 -14.76 -21.76 3.78
N TRP A 100 -14.41 -22.18 2.56
CA TRP A 100 -14.14 -21.27 1.45
C TRP A 100 -15.29 -20.30 1.14
N GLY A 101 -16.53 -20.79 1.10
CA GLY A 101 -17.71 -19.95 0.85
C GLY A 101 -17.97 -18.93 1.96
N LYS A 102 -17.74 -19.29 3.23
CA LYS A 102 -17.81 -18.34 4.35
C LYS A 102 -16.67 -17.32 4.31
N ALA A 103 -15.45 -17.77 4.06
CA ALA A 103 -14.28 -16.92 3.89
C ALA A 103 -14.52 -15.90 2.76
N MET A 104 -15.02 -16.37 1.60
CA MET A 104 -15.25 -15.52 0.43
C MET A 104 -16.30 -14.44 0.68
N ARG A 105 -17.43 -14.79 1.33
CA ARG A 105 -18.46 -13.80 1.71
C ARG A 105 -17.90 -12.73 2.64
N THR A 106 -17.09 -13.13 3.63
CA THR A 106 -16.43 -12.18 4.53
C THR A 106 -15.47 -11.29 3.76
N SER A 107 -14.65 -11.86 2.87
CA SER A 107 -13.67 -11.12 2.08
C SER A 107 -14.33 -10.04 1.21
N ILE A 108 -15.35 -10.41 0.43
CA ILE A 108 -16.10 -9.48 -0.42
C ILE A 108 -16.78 -8.39 0.42
N ARG A 109 -17.43 -8.76 1.53
CA ARG A 109 -18.06 -7.78 2.43
C ARG A 109 -17.06 -6.76 2.93
N GLN A 110 -15.85 -7.20 3.31
CA GLN A 110 -14.83 -6.30 3.81
C GLN A 110 -14.28 -5.43 2.70
N MET A 111 -13.94 -6.00 1.54
CA MET A 111 -13.46 -5.26 0.37
C MET A 111 -14.42 -4.15 -0.07
N LEU A 112 -15.73 -4.39 0.02
CA LEU A 112 -16.79 -3.44 -0.37
C LEU A 112 -17.32 -2.58 0.79
N ALA A 113 -16.63 -2.55 1.93
CA ALA A 113 -17.07 -1.75 3.06
C ALA A 113 -17.00 -0.25 2.72
N ASN A 114 -17.92 0.51 3.31
CA ASN A 114 -17.86 1.98 3.35
C ASN A 114 -17.35 2.43 4.72
N ASP A 115 -17.05 3.73 4.87
CA ASP A 115 -16.59 4.36 6.12
C ASP A 115 -17.57 4.24 7.33
N GLY A 116 -18.77 3.69 7.09
CA GLY A 116 -19.81 3.43 8.09
C GLY A 116 -20.64 4.65 8.48
N GLN A 117 -20.31 5.84 7.97
CA GLN A 117 -21.02 7.10 8.23
C GLN A 117 -21.63 7.69 6.97
N SER A 118 -21.11 7.31 5.79
CA SER A 118 -21.49 7.82 4.49
C SER A 118 -21.49 6.72 3.41
N THR A 119 -21.61 7.12 2.15
CA THR A 119 -21.48 6.25 0.97
C THR A 119 -20.07 6.22 0.41
N ILE A 120 -19.08 6.76 1.14
CA ILE A 120 -17.69 6.78 0.71
C ILE A 120 -17.09 5.37 0.89
N PRO A 121 -16.51 4.77 -0.18
CA PRO A 121 -15.82 3.49 -0.07
C PRO A 121 -14.66 3.55 0.92
N MET A 122 -14.46 2.47 1.67
CA MET A 122 -13.35 2.35 2.62
C MET A 122 -12.00 2.16 1.92
N TYR A 123 -11.98 1.74 0.65
CA TYR A 123 -10.77 1.51 -0.12
C TYR A 123 -10.81 2.30 -1.42
N ASP A 124 -9.69 2.95 -1.72
CA ASP A 124 -9.45 3.71 -2.94
C ASP A 124 -9.06 2.80 -4.12
N GLY A 125 -8.73 1.53 -3.85
CA GLY A 125 -8.40 0.58 -4.89
C GLY A 125 -8.01 -0.81 -4.37
N ILE A 126 -7.76 -1.69 -5.34
CA ILE A 126 -7.38 -3.08 -5.14
C ILE A 126 -5.94 -3.29 -5.61
N ALA A 127 -5.11 -3.81 -4.71
CA ALA A 127 -3.76 -4.26 -5.02
C ALA A 127 -3.77 -5.77 -5.23
N MET A 128 -3.20 -6.24 -6.35
CA MET A 128 -3.21 -7.67 -6.69
C MET A 128 -1.82 -8.27 -6.53
N LEU A 129 -1.71 -9.35 -5.76
CA LEU A 129 -0.48 -10.13 -5.62
C LEU A 129 -0.14 -10.90 -6.90
N ASP A 130 1.13 -11.28 -7.05
CA ASP A 130 1.58 -12.14 -8.13
C ASP A 130 0.81 -13.47 -8.13
N GLY A 131 0.31 -13.85 -9.31
CA GLY A 131 -0.47 -15.07 -9.51
C GLY A 131 -1.92 -14.99 -9.04
N TRP A 132 -2.47 -13.78 -8.87
CA TRP A 132 -3.89 -13.58 -8.56
C TRP A 132 -4.81 -14.20 -9.61
N GLU A 133 -4.41 -14.26 -10.88
CA GLU A 133 -5.21 -14.79 -11.99
C GLU A 133 -5.46 -16.30 -11.84
N GLN A 134 -4.58 -17.00 -11.11
CA GLN A 134 -4.74 -18.42 -10.80
C GLN A 134 -5.54 -18.65 -9.50
N SER A 135 -5.77 -17.61 -8.71
CA SER A 135 -6.58 -17.67 -7.49
C SER A 135 -8.06 -17.53 -7.82
N ARG A 136 -8.85 -18.59 -7.55
CA ARG A 136 -10.31 -18.54 -7.71
C ARG A 136 -10.93 -17.41 -6.89
N GLY A 137 -10.45 -17.19 -5.66
CA GLY A 137 -10.97 -16.13 -4.79
C GLY A 137 -10.60 -14.74 -5.29
N ALA A 138 -9.32 -14.52 -5.63
CA ALA A 138 -8.86 -13.20 -6.06
C ALA A 138 -9.51 -12.78 -7.39
N LYS A 139 -9.78 -13.70 -8.32
CA LYS A 139 -10.54 -13.39 -9.53
C LYS A 139 -11.95 -12.88 -9.24
N ILE A 140 -12.67 -13.52 -8.31
CA ILE A 140 -14.02 -13.07 -7.93
C ILE A 140 -13.95 -11.65 -7.34
N GLU A 141 -12.96 -11.39 -6.48
CA GLU A 141 -12.75 -10.06 -5.88
C GLU A 141 -12.42 -9.01 -6.95
N HIS A 142 -11.49 -9.34 -7.86
CA HIS A 142 -11.13 -8.51 -9.00
C HIS A 142 -12.33 -8.17 -9.87
N ASP A 143 -13.08 -9.19 -10.33
CA ASP A 143 -14.19 -9.00 -11.27
C ASP A 143 -15.31 -8.15 -10.65
N ILE A 144 -15.55 -8.29 -9.34
CA ILE A 144 -16.49 -7.44 -8.60
C ILE A 144 -15.97 -6.00 -8.52
N ALA A 145 -14.70 -5.82 -8.16
CA ALA A 145 -14.09 -4.50 -8.03
C ALA A 145 -14.05 -3.75 -9.37
N GLU A 146 -13.66 -4.44 -10.45
CA GLU A 146 -13.68 -3.91 -11.82
C GLU A 146 -15.10 -3.51 -12.24
N ALA A 147 -16.11 -4.34 -11.97
CA ALA A 147 -17.50 -4.03 -12.28
C ALA A 147 -18.08 -2.84 -11.48
N LEU A 148 -17.42 -2.45 -10.39
CA LEU A 148 -17.78 -1.30 -9.55
C LEU A 148 -16.89 -0.08 -9.82
N ASP A 149 -16.10 -0.10 -10.91
CA ASP A 149 -15.14 0.95 -11.28
C ASP A 149 -14.08 1.21 -10.20
N MET A 150 -13.80 0.23 -9.33
CA MET A 150 -12.72 0.32 -8.35
C MET A 150 -11.38 0.11 -9.07
N PRO A 151 -10.39 1.00 -8.89
CA PRO A 151 -9.08 0.83 -9.51
C PRO A 151 -8.41 -0.48 -9.08
N CYS A 152 -8.17 -1.37 -10.04
CA CYS A 152 -7.48 -2.64 -9.82
C CYS A 152 -6.15 -2.64 -10.54
N ARG A 153 -5.04 -2.84 -9.81
CA ARG A 153 -3.70 -2.93 -10.42
C ARG A 153 -2.82 -3.97 -9.71
N PRO A 154 -1.87 -4.59 -10.41
CA PRO A 154 -0.78 -5.33 -9.77
C PRO A 154 -0.12 -4.48 -8.67
N TRP A 155 0.21 -5.09 -7.53
CA TRP A 155 0.66 -4.35 -6.35
C TRP A 155 1.90 -3.47 -6.60
N ARG A 156 2.77 -3.84 -7.55
CA ARG A 156 3.96 -3.07 -7.92
C ARG A 156 3.64 -1.77 -8.65
N GLU A 157 2.51 -1.71 -9.37
CA GLU A 157 2.09 -0.51 -10.11
C GLU A 157 1.47 0.56 -9.21
N TRP A 158 1.19 0.22 -7.95
CA TRP A 158 0.83 1.18 -6.92
C TRP A 158 2.04 1.91 -6.34
N LEU A 159 3.25 1.37 -6.55
CA LEU A 159 4.45 2.00 -6.03
C LEU A 159 4.80 3.23 -6.85
N SER A 160 5.19 4.29 -6.15
CA SER A 160 5.78 5.46 -6.77
C SER A 160 6.97 5.01 -7.64
N PRO A 161 7.07 5.45 -8.90
CA PRO A 161 8.25 5.19 -9.70
C PRO A 161 9.43 5.77 -8.94
N ALA A 162 10.32 4.91 -8.44
CA ALA A 162 11.45 5.36 -7.66
C ALA A 162 12.18 6.46 -8.44
N ALA A 163 12.39 7.61 -7.81
CA ALA A 163 13.54 8.45 -8.15
C ALA A 163 14.77 7.52 -8.20
N PRO A 164 15.64 7.65 -9.21
CA PRO A 164 16.48 6.57 -9.69
C PRO A 164 17.18 5.83 -8.55
N ALA A 165 17.04 4.50 -8.58
CA ALA A 165 17.70 3.57 -7.70
C ALA A 165 19.23 3.72 -7.79
N ALA A 166 19.78 4.67 -7.03
CA ALA A 166 21.19 4.66 -6.70
C ALA A 166 21.41 3.57 -5.63
N GLN A 167 22.14 2.53 -6.04
CA GLN A 167 22.83 1.54 -5.22
C GLN A 167 21.99 0.39 -4.64
N MET A 168 21.61 -0.53 -5.52
CA MET A 168 21.72 -1.97 -5.24
C MET A 168 22.38 -2.67 -6.44
N ALA A 169 23.64 -2.33 -6.69
CA ALA A 169 24.53 -3.07 -7.58
C ALA A 169 25.98 -2.79 -7.15
N ASP A 170 26.39 -3.43 -6.06
CA ASP A 170 27.76 -3.91 -5.90
C ASP A 170 27.84 -4.79 -4.65
N ALA A 171 27.45 -6.05 -4.83
CA ALA A 171 28.00 -7.13 -4.02
C ALA A 171 28.95 -7.91 -4.95
N PRO A 172 30.27 -7.84 -4.75
CA PRO A 172 31.18 -8.62 -5.58
C PRO A 172 30.94 -10.10 -5.30
N ALA A 173 30.74 -10.86 -6.38
CA ALA A 173 30.67 -12.30 -6.33
C ALA A 173 31.95 -12.86 -5.71
N CYS A 174 31.80 -13.56 -4.58
CA CYS A 174 32.84 -14.35 -3.96
C CYS A 174 33.20 -15.49 -4.94
N GLN A 175 34.33 -15.39 -5.64
CA GLN A 175 34.82 -16.46 -6.51
C GLN A 175 35.38 -17.60 -5.65
N PRO A 176 35.13 -18.88 -5.99
CA PRO A 176 35.75 -19.99 -5.29
C PRO A 176 37.25 -20.08 -5.63
N LEU A 177 38.08 -20.10 -4.60
CA LEU A 177 39.51 -20.40 -4.68
C LEU A 177 39.70 -21.79 -5.31
N LEU A 178 40.23 -21.83 -6.55
CA LEU A 178 40.83 -23.03 -7.09
C LEU A 178 42.03 -23.42 -6.23
N ALA A 179 42.00 -24.64 -5.67
CA ALA A 179 43.19 -25.29 -5.15
C ALA A 179 44.09 -25.73 -6.32
N PRO A 180 45.41 -25.49 -6.27
CA PRO A 180 46.31 -26.08 -7.25
C PRO A 180 46.55 -27.56 -6.89
N ALA A 181 46.41 -28.41 -7.89
CA ALA A 181 46.95 -29.76 -7.88
C ALA A 181 48.47 -29.70 -8.04
N CYS A 182 49.19 -30.32 -7.10
CA CYS A 182 50.52 -30.92 -7.25
C CYS A 182 50.72 -31.90 -6.10
#